data_AF-A0A9E3EKB8-F1
#
_entry.id   AF-A0A9E3EKB8-F1
#
_cell.length_a   1.000
_cell.length_b   1.000
_cell.length_c   1.000
_cell.angle_alpha   90.00
_cell.angle_beta   90.00
_cell.angle_gamma   90.00
#
_symmetry.space_group_name_H-M   'P 1'
#
loop_
_entity.id
_entity.type
_entity.pdbx_description
1 polymer ?
#
loop_
_entity_poly.entity_id
_entity_poly.type
_entity_poly.pdbx_seq_one_letter_code
_entity_poly.pdbx_strand_id
1 'polypeptide(L)' 'MKHSLLKFQLVLALCLFGARAAHALESAPVKTPHAEVTLISETDIAERGKPFRLGLHFALAKGWHIYWLNPGEA' A
#
# COMPACT_ATOMS: atom_id res chain seq x y z
N MET A 1 -30.84 18.78 25.06
CA MET A 1 -29.53 19.01 24.41
C MET A 1 -28.50 17.91 24.66
N LYS A 2 -28.22 17.48 25.91
CA LYS A 2 -27.16 16.48 26.24
C LYS A 2 -27.30 15.12 25.54
N HIS A 3 -28.53 14.61 25.36
CA HIS A 3 -28.77 13.33 24.67
C HIS A 3 -28.50 13.37 23.16
N SER A 4 -28.61 14.54 22.52
CA SER A 4 -28.28 14.71 21.10
C SER A 4 -26.76 14.72 20.90
N LEU A 5 -26.02 15.33 21.84
CA LEU A 5 -24.56 15.34 21.86
C LEU A 5 -23.98 13.93 22.11
N LEU A 6 -24.58 13.16 23.01
CA LEU A 6 -24.13 11.79 23.31
C LEU A 6 -24.33 10.84 22.11
N LYS A 7 -25.46 10.97 21.40
CA LYS A 7 -25.71 10.21 20.16
C LYS A 7 -24.73 10.58 19.06
N PHE A 8 -24.41 11.87 18.93
CA PHE A 8 -23.42 12.34 17.97
C PHE A 8 -22.02 11.80 18.28
N GLN A 9 -21.61 11.81 19.54
CA GLN A 9 -20.34 11.23 19.98
C GLN A 9 -20.29 9.71 19.74
N LEU A 10 -21.39 9.00 19.96
CA LEU A 10 -21.47 7.56 19.71
C LEU A 10 -21.34 7.23 18.21
N VAL A 11 -22.02 8.00 17.34
CA VAL A 11 -21.90 7.84 15.88
C VAL A 11 -20.47 8.15 15.42
N LEU A 12 -19.87 9.23 15.92
CA LEU A 12 -18.49 9.59 15.57
C LEU A 12 -17.49 8.51 16.03
N ALA A 13 -17.65 7.99 17.25
CA ALA A 13 -16.82 6.90 17.76
C ALA A 13 -16.97 5.62 16.91
N LEU A 14 -18.19 5.30 16.47
CA LEU A 14 -18.45 4.14 15.60
C LEU A 14 -17.86 4.32 14.20
N CYS A 15 -17.92 5.52 13.63
CA CYS A 15 -17.28 5.84 12.34
C CYS A 15 -15.75 5.70 12.43
N LEU A 16 -15.14 6.13 13.54
CA LEU A 16 -13.70 6.01 13.75
C LEU A 16 -13.26 4.55 13.98
N PHE A 17 -14.10 3.74 14.64
CA PHE A 17 -13.81 2.31 14.86
C PHE A 17 -14.02 1.46 13.60
N GLY A 18 -14.93 1.87 12.71
CA GLY A 18 -15.23 1.17 11.45
C GLY A 18 -14.33 1.54 10.28
N ALA A 19 -13.50 2.57 10.41
CA ALA A 19 -12.55 2.97 9.38
C ALA A 19 -11.44 1.91 9.25
N ARG A 20 -11.61 0.96 8.32
CA ARG A 20 -10.48 0.12 7.88
C ARG A 20 -9.40 1.04 7.37
N ALA A 21 -8.15 0.78 7.78
CA ALA A 21 -7.00 1.36 7.10
C ALA A 21 -7.14 1.05 5.61
N ALA A 22 -7.40 2.08 4.80
CA ALA A 22 -7.32 1.98 3.37
C ALA A 22 -5.85 1.80 3.04
N HIS A 23 -5.39 0.54 3.05
CA HIS A 23 -4.13 0.22 2.42
C HIS A 23 -4.32 0.59 0.96
N ALA A 24 -3.49 1.53 0.47
CA ALA A 24 -3.20 1.55 -0.95
C ALA A 24 -2.84 0.12 -1.36
N LEU A 25 -3.18 -0.24 -2.59
CA LEU A 25 -3.14 -1.59 -3.10
C LEU A 25 -1.70 -2.13 -3.19
N GLU A 26 -1.12 -2.42 -2.04
CA GLU A 26 0.30 -2.65 -1.85
C GLU A 26 0.48 -3.90 -0.98
N SER A 27 1.39 -4.77 -1.39
CA SER A 27 1.72 -5.96 -0.62
C SER A 27 2.38 -5.60 0.71
N ALA A 28 2.44 -6.55 1.64
CA ALA A 28 3.40 -6.45 2.73
C ALA A 28 4.83 -6.30 2.15
N PRO A 29 5.70 -5.50 2.78
CA PRO A 29 7.06 -5.31 2.30
C PRO A 29 7.91 -6.56 2.50
N VAL A 30 8.70 -6.88 1.49
CA VAL A 30 9.79 -7.85 1.59
C VAL A 30 11.08 -7.08 1.89
N LYS A 31 11.76 -7.45 2.97
CA LYS A 31 12.92 -6.72 3.49
C LYS A 31 14.18 -7.57 3.47
N THR A 32 15.28 -6.94 3.10
CA THR A 32 16.65 -7.44 3.21
C THR A 32 17.52 -6.36 3.87
N PRO A 33 18.80 -6.62 4.21
CA PRO A 33 19.70 -5.57 4.69
C PRO A 33 19.93 -4.41 3.70
N HIS A 34 19.62 -4.61 2.42
CA HIS A 34 20.00 -3.70 1.33
C HIS A 34 18.81 -3.08 0.59
N ALA A 35 17.62 -3.66 0.74
CA ALA A 35 16.42 -3.18 0.07
C ALA A 35 15.14 -3.58 0.81
N GLU A 36 14.15 -2.71 0.71
CA GLU A 36 12.75 -2.99 0.99
C GLU A 36 11.96 -2.84 -0.31
N VAL A 37 11.13 -3.85 -0.62
CA VAL A 37 10.38 -3.91 -1.88
C VAL A 37 8.92 -4.27 -1.61
N THR A 38 8.03 -3.56 -2.28
CA THR A 38 6.58 -3.83 -2.28
C THR A 38 6.03 -3.93 -3.70
N LEU A 39 4.99 -4.74 -3.86
CA LEU A 39 4.19 -4.80 -5.09
C LEU A 39 2.99 -3.86 -4.94
N ILE A 40 2.83 -2.92 -5.85
CA ILE A 40 1.68 -2.04 -5.96
C ILE A 40 0.80 -2.53 -7.11
N SER A 41 -0.51 -2.55 -6.91
CA SER A 41 -1.51 -2.92 -7.90
C SER A 41 -2.52 -1.80 -8.12
N GLU A 42 -3.11 -1.76 -9.31
CA GLU A 42 -4.24 -0.89 -9.62
C GLU A 42 -5.57 -1.43 -9.08
N THR A 43 -5.67 -2.74 -8.84
CA THR A 43 -6.90 -3.45 -8.44
C THR A 43 -6.65 -4.56 -7.43
N ASP A 44 -7.59 -4.74 -6.49
CA ASP A 44 -7.61 -5.83 -5.48
C ASP A 44 -7.85 -7.19 -6.10
N ILE A 45 -8.49 -7.23 -7.27
CA ILE A 45 -8.87 -8.46 -7.94
C ILE A 45 -8.37 -8.41 -9.37
N ALA A 46 -7.52 -9.38 -9.71
CA ALA A 46 -7.12 -9.62 -11.09
C ALA A 46 -8.27 -10.31 -11.84
N GLU A 47 -8.83 -9.62 -12.82
CA GLU A 47 -9.87 -10.16 -13.68
C GLU A 47 -9.29 -10.85 -14.92
N ARG A 48 -9.83 -12.01 -15.27
CA ARG A 48 -9.36 -12.76 -16.45
C ARG A 48 -9.56 -11.93 -17.72
N GLY A 49 -8.50 -11.81 -18.52
CA GLY A 49 -8.54 -11.15 -19.83
C GLY A 49 -8.58 -9.63 -19.76
N LYS A 50 -8.57 -9.03 -18.55
CA LYS A 50 -8.46 -7.58 -18.40
C LYS A 50 -7.02 -7.22 -18.01
N PRO A 51 -6.33 -6.38 -18.80
CA PRO A 51 -5.05 -5.84 -18.37
C PRO A 51 -5.28 -4.88 -17.20
N PHE A 52 -4.33 -4.86 -16.28
CA PHE A 52 -4.25 -3.90 -15.18
C PHE A 52 -2.79 -3.59 -14.90
N ARG A 53 -2.54 -2.47 -14.20
CA ARG A 53 -1.18 -2.02 -13.94
C ARG A 53 -0.67 -2.62 -12.63
N LEU A 54 0.61 -2.98 -12.66
CA LEU A 54 1.42 -3.34 -11.51
C LEU A 54 2.65 -2.44 -11.44
N GLY A 55 3.11 -2.17 -10.24
CA GLY A 55 4.36 -1.46 -9.98
C GLY A 55 5.17 -2.15 -8.90
N LEU A 56 6.50 -2.06 -9.00
CA LEU A 56 7.39 -2.42 -7.90
C LEU A 56 7.96 -1.12 -7.34
N HIS A 57 7.84 -0.94 -6.03
CA HIS A 57 8.46 0.17 -5.32
C HIS A 57 9.69 -0.34 -4.59
N PHE A 58 10.84 0.29 -4.85
CA PHE A 58 12.14 -0.09 -4.29
C PHE A 58 12.67 1.02 -3.40
N ALA A 59 12.88 0.71 -2.13
CA ALA A 59 13.65 1.55 -1.21
C ALA A 59 15.01 0.90 -0.98
N LEU A 60 16.06 1.46 -1.59
CA LEU A 60 17.42 0.91 -1.54
C LEU A 60 18.25 1.58 -0.44
N ALA A 61 19.05 0.76 0.25
CA ALA A 61 20.08 1.27 1.15
C ALA A 61 21.12 2.08 0.37
N LYS A 62 21.80 3.01 1.05
CA LYS A 62 22.82 3.87 0.41
C LYS A 62 23.89 3.03 -0.29
N GLY A 63 24.17 3.37 -1.55
CA GLY A 63 25.18 2.70 -2.38
C GLY A 63 24.69 1.44 -3.10
N TRP A 64 23.46 0.98 -2.83
CA TRP A 64 22.87 -0.15 -3.53
C TRP A 64 22.12 0.28 -4.78
N HIS A 65 22.23 -0.53 -5.82
CA HIS A 65 21.62 -0.31 -7.12
C HIS A 65 20.88 -1.56 -7.55
N ILE A 66 19.83 -1.37 -8.35
CA ILE A 66 19.13 -2.44 -9.06
C ILE A 66 19.47 -2.36 -10.54
N TYR A 67 19.55 -3.52 -11.20
CA TYR A 67 19.88 -3.59 -12.62
C TYR A 67 18.63 -3.80 -13.47
N TRP A 68 18.58 -3.12 -14.60
CA TRP A 68 17.61 -3.43 -15.65
C TRP A 68 18.10 -4.63 -16.47
N LEU A 69 17.20 -5.25 -17.23
CA LEU A 69 17.49 -6.45 -18.04
C LEU A 69 18.70 -6.30 -18.97
N ASN A 70 19.04 -5.06 -19.37
CA ASN A 70 20.26 -4.71 -20.11
C ASN A 70 20.91 -3.49 -19.45
N PRO A 71 21.78 -3.68 -18.44
CA PRO A 71 22.27 -2.58 -17.62
C PRO A 71 23.42 -1.77 -18.24
N GLY A 72 23.94 -2.17 -19.40
CA GLY A 72 25.18 -1.61 -19.95
C GLY A 72 26.40 -2.06 -19.13
N GLU A 73 27.49 -1.29 -19.19
CA GLU A 73 28.67 -1.54 -18.35
C GLU A 73 28.40 -1.09 -16.91
N ALA A 74 28.61 -2.00 -15.96
CA ALA A 74 28.46 -1.81 -14.52
C ALA A 74 29.83 -1.82 -13.82
#